data_AF-A0A392N8Y5-F1
#
_entry.id   AF-A0A392N8Y5-F1
#
_cell.length_a   1.000
_cell.length_b   1.000
_cell.length_c   1.000
_cell.angle_alpha   90.00
_cell.angle_beta   90.00
_cell.angle_gamma   90.00
#
_symmetry.space_group_name_H-M   'P 1'
#
loop_
_entity.id
_entity.type
_entity.pdbx_description
1 polymer ?
#
loop_
_entity_poly.entity_id
_entity_poly.type
_entity_poly.pdbx_seq_one_letter_code
_entity_poly.pdbx_strand_id
1 'polypeptide(L)'
;MMDNLLTEEQELTSKKVGRAQGMFGLASLEDRGMVMLINLAFTEGEFAGSTLSMLGRNPVQDTVRELPIVGGTGVFRFARGYAIAKS
;
A
#
# COMPACT_ATOMS: atom_id res chain seq x y z
N MET A 1 -8.08 -3.12 -10.98
CA MET A 1 -7.57 -1.75 -10.79
C MET A 1 -8.16 -1.21 -9.50
N MET A 2 -7.40 -0.40 -8.77
CA MET A 2 -7.76 0.13 -7.44
C MET A 2 -7.39 1.60 -7.35
N ASP A 3 -8.24 2.37 -6.67
CA ASP A 3 -7.95 3.73 -6.24
C ASP A 3 -8.67 4.00 -4.90
N ASN A 4 -8.07 3.54 -3.80
CA ASN A 4 -8.70 3.56 -2.48
C ASN A 4 -8.20 4.74 -1.65
N LEU A 5 -9.09 5.34 -0.86
CA LEU A 5 -8.74 6.40 0.08
C LEU A 5 -7.85 5.85 1.21
N LEU A 6 -6.82 6.60 1.59
CA LEU A 6 -6.05 6.39 2.82
C LEU A 6 -6.45 7.43 3.86
N THR A 7 -6.76 6.97 5.06
CA THR A 7 -7.17 7.78 6.21
C THR A 7 -6.22 7.57 7.38
N GLU A 8 -6.10 8.57 8.27
CA GLU A 8 -5.29 8.44 9.51
C GLU A 8 -5.83 7.36 10.45
N GLU A 9 -7.16 7.21 10.48
CA GLU A 9 -7.85 6.25 11.34
C GLU A 9 -8.70 5.28 10.50
N GLN A 10 -9.28 4.27 11.16
CA GLN A 10 -10.15 3.28 10.52
C GLN A 10 -11.43 3.90 9.94
N GLU A 11 -11.93 4.99 10.53
CA GLU A 11 -13.14 5.67 10.07
C GLU A 11 -12.90 6.45 8.77
N LEU A 12 -13.75 6.23 7.76
CA LEU A 12 -13.64 6.89 6.45
C LEU A 12 -13.83 8.42 6.49
N THR A 13 -14.44 8.93 7.56
CA THR A 13 -14.64 10.36 7.81
C THR A 13 -13.43 11.01 8.48
N SER A 14 -12.47 10.23 8.96
CA SER A 14 -11.24 10.75 9.53
C SER A 14 -10.39 11.44 8.46
N LYS A 15 -9.31 12.07 8.90
CA LYS A 15 -8.45 12.86 8.02
C LYS A 15 -7.92 11.99 6.88
N LYS A 16 -8.19 12.45 5.66
CA LYS A 16 -7.77 11.85 4.41
C LYS A 16 -6.30 12.20 4.20
N VAL A 17 -5.42 11.24 3.98
CA VAL A 17 -3.96 11.48 3.86
C VAL A 17 -3.36 11.11 2.52
N GLY A 18 -4.12 10.39 1.70
CA GLY A 18 -3.64 9.98 0.39
C GLY A 18 -4.54 8.96 -0.27
N ARG A 19 -3.99 8.27 -1.25
CA ARG A 19 -4.67 7.21 -2.00
C ARG A 19 -3.74 6.03 -2.26
N ALA A 20 -4.28 4.83 -2.21
CA ALA A 20 -3.61 3.63 -2.66
C ALA A 20 -4.09 3.29 -4.08
N GLN A 21 -3.18 3.38 -5.05
CA GLN A 21 -3.48 3.35 -6.48
C GLN A 21 -2.71 2.25 -7.19
N GLY A 22 -3.37 1.48 -8.04
CA GLY A 22 -2.70 0.50 -8.89
C GLY A 22 -3.57 -0.72 -9.22
N MET A 23 -2.97 -1.90 -9.16
CA MET A 23 -3.67 -3.16 -9.41
C MET A 23 -3.23 -4.25 -8.44
N PHE A 24 -4.15 -5.17 -8.20
CA PHE A 24 -3.92 -6.38 -7.44
C PHE A 24 -4.77 -7.49 -8.04
N GLY A 25 -4.45 -8.74 -7.70
CA GLY A 25 -5.27 -9.88 -8.09
C GLY A 25 -4.80 -11.16 -7.42
N LEU A 26 -5.69 -12.16 -7.33
CA LEU A 26 -5.29 -13.51 -6.97
C LEU A 26 -4.32 -14.02 -8.04
N ALA A 27 -3.15 -14.48 -7.60
CA ALA A 27 -2.05 -14.88 -8.47
C ALA A 27 -1.44 -16.23 -8.04
N SER A 28 -2.12 -16.95 -7.14
CA SER A 28 -1.75 -18.27 -6.68
C SER A 28 -2.84 -19.28 -7.01
N LEU A 29 -2.44 -20.49 -7.42
CA LEU A 29 -3.35 -21.60 -7.72
C LEU A 29 -3.69 -22.44 -6.48
N GLU A 30 -2.86 -22.38 -5.45
CA GLU A 30 -2.94 -23.26 -4.28
C GLU A 30 -3.55 -22.56 -3.06
N ASP A 31 -3.42 -21.24 -2.98
CA ASP A 31 -3.90 -20.45 -1.85
C ASP A 31 -4.44 -19.07 -2.28
N ARG A 32 -4.90 -18.27 -1.31
CA ARG A 32 -5.32 -16.88 -1.57
C ARG A 32 -4.14 -15.92 -1.55
N GLY A 33 -3.09 -16.25 -2.29
CA GLY A 33 -1.96 -15.36 -2.56
C GLY A 33 -2.32 -14.33 -3.63
N MET A 34 -2.25 -13.05 -3.27
CA MET A 34 -2.46 -11.96 -4.22
C MET A 34 -1.14 -11.32 -4.65
N VAL A 35 -1.07 -10.86 -5.90
CA VAL A 35 -0.02 -9.93 -6.33
C VAL A 35 -0.46 -8.50 -6.02
N MET A 36 0.46 -7.68 -5.49
CA MET A 36 0.29 -6.25 -5.26
C MET A 36 1.19 -5.48 -6.22
N LEU A 37 0.62 -4.53 -6.95
CA LEU A 37 1.32 -3.51 -7.71
C LEU A 37 0.65 -2.17 -7.38
N ILE A 38 1.01 -1.60 -6.23
CA ILE A 38 0.30 -0.48 -5.60
C ILE A 38 1.29 0.64 -5.27
N ASN A 39 0.90 1.88 -5.56
CA ASN A 39 1.53 3.08 -5.03
C ASN A 39 0.66 3.65 -3.90
N LEU A 40 1.29 3.98 -2.77
CA LEU A 40 0.70 4.82 -1.73
C LEU A 40 1.07 6.26 -2.05
N ALA A 41 0.12 7.04 -2.55
CA ALA A 41 0.31 8.43 -2.95
C ALA A 41 -0.24 9.36 -1.87
N PHE A 42 0.66 10.05 -1.16
CA PHE A 42 0.30 10.93 -0.07
C PHE A 42 -0.07 12.33 -0.60
N THR A 43 -1.12 12.91 -0.04
CA THR A 43 -1.65 14.21 -0.49
C THR A 43 -1.68 15.27 0.61
N GLU A 44 -1.34 14.91 1.84
CA GLU A 44 -1.40 15.80 3.00
C GLU A 44 -0.07 15.82 3.79
N GLY A 45 0.13 16.91 4.54
CA GLY A 45 1.25 17.05 5.48
C GLY A 45 2.62 17.13 4.81
N GLU A 46 3.65 16.76 5.57
CA GLU A 46 5.06 16.81 5.11
C GLU A 46 5.37 15.85 3.95
N PHE A 47 4.52 14.84 3.73
CA PHE A 47 4.69 13.84 2.68
C PHE A 47 3.85 14.13 1.43
N ALA A 48 3.09 15.24 1.40
CA ALA A 48 2.23 15.59 0.28
C ALA A 48 3.02 15.60 -1.06
N GLY A 49 2.46 14.92 -2.07
CA GLY A 49 3.08 14.77 -3.38
C GLY A 49 4.15 13.67 -3.47
N SER A 50 4.49 13.01 -2.38
CA SER A 50 5.43 11.87 -2.35
C SER A 50 4.68 10.54 -2.44
N THR A 51 5.39 9.49 -2.87
CA THR A 51 4.83 8.14 -2.99
C THR A 51 5.74 7.07 -2.43
N LEU A 52 5.14 5.98 -1.95
CA LEU A 52 5.81 4.70 -1.72
C LEU A 52 5.28 3.66 -2.71
N SER A 53 6.17 2.85 -3.28
CA SER A 53 5.83 1.79 -4.22
C SER A 53 5.93 0.42 -3.55
N MET A 54 4.86 -0.34 -3.62
CA MET A 54 4.72 -1.68 -3.08
C MET A 54 4.54 -2.68 -4.22
N LEU A 55 5.43 -3.66 -4.28
CA LEU A 55 5.40 -4.72 -5.28
C LEU A 55 5.76 -6.05 -4.63
N GLY A 56 4.80 -6.96 -4.53
CA GLY A 56 5.06 -8.25 -3.89
C GLY A 56 3.81 -9.11 -3.71
N ARG A 57 4.00 -10.24 -3.02
CA ARG A 57 2.93 -11.18 -2.67
C ARG A 57 2.22 -10.72 -1.39
N ASN A 58 0.89 -10.80 -1.38
CA ASN A 58 0.02 -10.51 -0.26
C ASN A 58 -0.79 -11.77 0.11
N PRO A 59 -0.39 -12.52 1.16
CA PRO A 59 -1.13 -13.69 1.61
C PRO A 59 -2.36 -13.27 2.42
N VAL A 60 -3.50 -13.04 1.77
CA VAL A 60 -4.64 -12.40 2.46
C VAL A 60 -5.31 -13.23 3.54
N GLN A 61 -4.97 -14.53 3.64
CA GLN A 61 -5.42 -15.41 4.73
C GLN A 61 -4.66 -15.17 6.04
N ASP A 62 -3.49 -14.53 5.99
CA ASP A 62 -2.70 -14.27 7.19
C ASP A 62 -3.22 -13.02 7.93
N THR A 63 -3.24 -13.08 9.26
CA THR A 63 -3.65 -11.95 10.10
C THR A 63 -2.67 -10.77 10.02
N VAL A 64 -1.38 -11.06 9.88
CA VAL A 64 -0.30 -10.07 9.80
C VAL A 64 0.49 -10.33 8.52
N ARG A 65 0.56 -9.34 7.64
CA ARG A 65 1.12 -9.48 6.30
C ARG A 65 2.23 -8.47 6.09
N GLU A 66 3.43 -8.95 5.80
CA GLU A 66 4.55 -8.11 5.41
C GLU A 66 4.55 -7.88 3.89
N LEU A 67 4.60 -6.62 3.49
CA LEU A 67 4.54 -6.22 2.08
C LEU A 67 5.76 -5.33 1.76
N PRO A 68 6.60 -5.71 0.80
CA PRO A 68 7.83 -4.99 0.51
C PRO A 68 7.57 -3.61 -0.09
N ILE A 69 8.32 -2.62 0.40
CA ILE A 69 8.46 -1.30 -0.22
C ILE A 69 9.71 -1.35 -1.10
N VAL A 70 9.50 -1.27 -2.41
CA VAL A 70 10.56 -1.43 -3.43
C VAL A 70 11.11 -0.10 -3.93
N GLY A 71 10.51 1.01 -3.51
CA GLY A 71 10.94 2.35 -3.90
C GLY A 71 10.00 3.45 -3.41
N GLY A 72 10.32 4.67 -3.78
CA GLY A 72 9.49 5.84 -3.49
C GLY A 72 9.94 7.08 -4.27
N THR A 73 9.11 8.11 -4.21
CA THR A 73 9.34 9.41 -4.86
C THR A 73 9.30 10.54 -3.83
N GLY A 74 9.71 11.74 -4.25
CA GLY A 74 9.73 12.92 -3.38
C GLY A 74 10.63 12.68 -2.15
N VAL A 75 10.06 12.88 -0.96
CA VAL A 75 10.75 12.66 0.32
C VAL A 75 11.18 11.21 0.52
N PHE A 76 10.50 10.25 -0.13
CA PHE A 76 10.79 8.82 -0.05
C PHE A 76 11.74 8.34 -1.17
N ARG A 77 12.50 9.25 -1.80
CA ARG A 77 13.48 8.85 -2.80
C ARG A 77 14.48 7.85 -2.19
N PHE A 78 14.75 6.77 -2.93
CA PHE A 78 15.58 5.63 -2.49
C PHE A 78 15.02 4.83 -1.31
N ALA A 79 13.72 4.97 -0.99
CA ALA A 79 13.09 4.19 0.07
C ALA A 79 13.23 2.67 -0.18
N ARG A 80 13.59 1.96 0.89
CA ARG A 80 13.59 0.50 0.99
C ARG A 80 13.05 0.16 2.37
N GLY A 81 12.16 -0.81 2.45
CA GLY A 81 11.56 -1.21 3.72
C GLY A 81 10.39 -2.16 3.51
N TYR A 82 9.50 -2.19 4.48
CA TYR A 82 8.32 -3.05 4.48
C TYR A 82 7.14 -2.34 5.14
N ALA A 83 5.93 -2.72 4.72
CA ALA A 83 4.69 -2.37 5.39
C ALA A 83 4.12 -3.61 6.08
N ILE A 84 3.46 -3.41 7.22
CA ILE A 84 2.70 -4.46 7.89
C ILE A 84 1.22 -4.13 7.76
N ALA A 85 0.47 -4.99 7.08
CA ALA A 85 -0.98 -4.91 7.00
C ALA A 85 -1.61 -5.94 7.94
N LYS A 86 -2.64 -5.53 8.67
CA LYS A 86 -3.44 -6.41 9.52
C LYS A 86 -4.87 -6.50 8.99
N SER A 87 -5.45 -7.68 9.08
CA SER A 87 -6.85 -7.94 8.75
C SER A 87 -7.75 -7.74 9.96
#